data_AF-A0A2E7B7D0-F1
#
_entry.id   AF-A0A2E7B7D0-F1
#
_cell.length_a   1.000
_cell.length_b   1.000
_cell.length_c   1.000
_cell.angle_alpha   90.00
_cell.angle_beta   90.00
_cell.angle_gamma   90.00
#
_symmetry.space_group_name_H-M   'P 1'
#
loop_
_entity.id
_entity.type
_entity.pdbx_description
1 polymer ?
#
loop_
_entity_poly.entity_id
_entity_poly.type
_entity_poly.pdbx_seq_one_letter_code
_entity_poly.pdbx_strand_id
1 'polypeptide(L)'
;MWRRTDMAKYQIIGQNGSHIIDVTGRPEWALLQLAEAGLKGCTPIDNPAPRWSGYVHVLRGLGVDIETITERHSGPFPGNHARYVLHSVVLRMEDADVA
;
A
#
# COMPACT_ATOMS: atom_id res chain seq x y z
N MET A 1 7.14 8.81 -23.50
CA MET A 1 7.80 9.71 -22.52
C MET A 1 6.71 10.20 -21.56
N TRP A 2 6.55 9.56 -20.41
CA TRP A 2 5.62 10.06 -19.39
C TRP A 2 6.24 11.27 -18.69
N ARG A 3 5.51 12.39 -18.65
CA ARG A 3 5.98 13.61 -17.98
C ARG A 3 6.04 13.35 -16.47
N ARG A 4 7.05 13.95 -15.84
CA ARG A 4 7.41 13.80 -14.43
C ARG A 4 6.46 14.56 -13.47
N THR A 5 5.25 14.90 -13.93
CA THR A 5 4.36 15.89 -13.29
C THR A 5 3.15 15.27 -12.58
N ASP A 6 2.86 13.98 -12.78
CA ASP A 6 1.67 13.33 -12.19
C ASP A 6 2.00 12.26 -11.13
N MET A 7 3.14 12.38 -10.44
CA MET A 7 3.45 11.51 -9.31
C MET A 7 2.90 12.13 -8.03
N ALA A 8 1.86 11.52 -7.47
CA ALA A 8 1.33 11.95 -6.18
C ALA A 8 2.36 11.73 -5.07
N LYS A 9 2.47 12.72 -4.20
CA LYS A 9 3.30 12.67 -3.01
C LYS A 9 2.48 12.26 -1.81
N TYR A 10 3.05 11.37 -1.02
CA TYR A 10 2.46 10.93 0.23
C TYR A 10 3.46 11.10 1.35
N GLN A 11 3.01 11.73 2.43
CA GLN A 11 3.73 11.68 3.70
C GLN A 11 3.38 10.37 4.40
N ILE A 12 4.41 9.61 4.71
CA ILE A 12 4.36 8.38 5.49
C ILE A 12 4.83 8.71 6.89
N ILE A 13 4.07 8.30 7.89
CA ILE A 13 4.43 8.43 9.31
C ILE A 13 4.43 7.02 9.89
N GLY A 14 5.62 6.49 10.14
CA GLY A 14 5.85 5.13 10.60
C GLY A 14 6.59 5.08 11.92
N GLN A 15 7.03 3.88 12.30
CA GLN A 15 7.73 3.68 13.57
C GLN A 15 9.09 4.41 13.65
N ASN A 16 9.72 4.63 12.49
CA ASN A 16 11.04 5.24 12.38
C ASN A 16 11.01 6.74 12.06
N GLY A 17 9.84 7.38 12.16
CA GLY A 17 9.65 8.80 11.87
C GLY A 17 8.77 9.04 10.64
N SER A 18 8.94 10.21 10.01
CA SER A 18 8.17 10.61 8.85
C SER A 18 9.04 10.95 7.65
N HIS A 19 8.61 10.51 6.47
CA HIS A 19 9.25 10.78 5.19
C HIS A 19 8.22 10.88 4.07
N ILE A 20 8.64 11.45 2.94
CA ILE A 20 7.79 11.62 1.75
C ILE A 20 8.18 10.56 0.72
N ILE A 21 7.17 9.94 0.10
CA ILE A 21 7.35 9.03 -1.02
C ILE A 21 6.64 9.56 -2.26
N ASP A 22 7.23 9.31 -3.42
CA ASP A 22 6.57 9.46 -4.72
C ASP A 22 6.12 8.07 -5.18
N VAL A 23 4.81 7.88 -5.38
CA VAL A 23 4.26 6.59 -5.83
C VAL A 23 3.13 6.82 -6.82
N THR A 24 3.03 5.96 -7.84
CA THR A 24 1.98 6.06 -8.86
C THR A 24 1.52 4.67 -9.30
N GLY A 25 0.34 4.60 -9.92
CA GLY A 25 -0.16 3.40 -10.58
C GLY A 25 -0.61 2.31 -9.60
N ARG A 26 -0.19 1.05 -9.83
CA ARG A 26 -0.67 -0.08 -9.02
C ARG A 26 -0.14 -0.10 -7.57
N PRO A 27 1.13 0.26 -7.29
CA PRO A 27 1.58 0.47 -5.91
C PRO A 27 0.83 1.58 -5.19
N GLU A 28 0.53 2.69 -5.87
CA GLU A 28 -0.27 3.78 -5.29
C GLU A 28 -1.69 3.30 -4.96
N TRP A 29 -2.36 2.62 -5.91
CA TRP A 29 -3.65 2.00 -5.66
C TRP A 29 -3.60 1.07 -4.42
N ALA A 30 -2.59 0.21 -4.33
CA ALA A 30 -2.44 -0.69 -3.19
C ALA A 30 -2.24 0.06 -1.86
N LEU A 31 -1.47 1.16 -1.86
CA LEU A 31 -1.29 2.03 -0.70
C LEU A 31 -2.64 2.58 -0.21
N LEU A 32 -3.45 3.10 -1.14
CA LEU A 32 -4.77 3.66 -0.81
C LEU A 32 -5.74 2.60 -0.30
N GLN A 33 -5.78 1.41 -0.92
CA GLN A 33 -6.62 0.32 -0.43
C GLN A 33 -6.21 -0.14 0.97
N LEU A 34 -4.91 -0.18 1.27
CA LEU A 34 -4.40 -0.53 2.59
C LEU A 34 -4.74 0.55 3.63
N ALA A 35 -4.62 1.83 3.26
CA ALA A 35 -5.00 2.95 4.12
C ALA A 35 -6.50 2.94 4.44
N GLU A 36 -7.35 2.66 3.45
CA GLU A 36 -8.80 2.52 3.62
C GLU A 36 -9.16 1.30 4.50
N ALA A 37 -8.48 0.16 4.31
CA ALA A 37 -8.71 -1.03 5.12
C ALA A 37 -8.24 -0.89 6.57
N GLY A 38 -7.25 -0.02 6.82
CA GLY A 38 -6.63 0.17 8.12
C GLY A 38 -6.15 -1.15 8.74
N LEU A 39 -6.41 -1.33 10.05
CA LEU A 39 -6.00 -2.52 10.80
C LEU A 39 -6.67 -3.83 10.35
N LYS A 40 -7.79 -3.76 9.60
CA LYS A 40 -8.40 -4.95 9.01
C LYS A 40 -7.51 -5.54 7.90
N GLY A 41 -6.70 -4.71 7.26
CA GLY A 41 -5.83 -5.10 6.16
C GLY A 41 -6.57 -5.57 4.91
N CYS A 42 -5.80 -5.83 3.86
CA CYS A 42 -6.28 -6.35 2.58
C CYS A 42 -5.81 -7.79 2.36
N THR A 43 -6.70 -8.65 1.90
CA THR A 43 -6.38 -9.97 1.37
C THR A 43 -6.73 -10.00 -0.12
N PRO A 44 -5.95 -10.68 -0.98
CA PRO A 44 -6.31 -10.90 -2.38
C PRO A 44 -7.67 -11.60 -2.58
N ILE A 45 -8.20 -12.27 -1.55
CA ILE A 45 -9.52 -12.90 -1.60
C ILE A 45 -10.64 -11.85 -1.63
N ASP A 46 -10.58 -10.87 -0.73
CA ASP A 46 -11.64 -9.86 -0.57
C ASP A 46 -11.43 -8.66 -1.49
N ASN A 47 -10.18 -8.40 -1.89
CA ASN A 47 -9.81 -7.26 -2.73
C ASN A 47 -8.84 -7.70 -3.85
N PRO A 48 -9.33 -8.34 -4.93
CA PRO A 48 -8.48 -8.99 -5.91
C PRO A 48 -7.68 -7.99 -6.77
N ALA A 49 -6.40 -8.28 -6.96
CA ALA A 49 -5.54 -7.56 -7.90
C ALA A 49 -4.44 -8.48 -8.44
N PRO A 50 -3.87 -8.20 -9.64
CA PRO A 50 -2.96 -9.13 -10.31
C PRO A 50 -1.72 -9.55 -9.49
N ARG A 51 -1.13 -8.65 -8.68
CA ARG A 51 0.13 -8.91 -7.95
C ARG A 51 0.27 -8.11 -6.65
N TRP A 52 -0.55 -8.42 -5.64
CA TRP A 52 -0.45 -7.79 -4.32
C TRP A 52 0.96 -7.82 -3.71
N SER A 53 1.61 -8.99 -3.74
CA SER A 53 2.97 -9.15 -3.18
C SER A 53 3.99 -8.23 -3.86
N GLY A 54 3.86 -8.02 -5.18
CA GLY A 54 4.72 -7.11 -5.93
C GLY A 54 4.50 -5.64 -5.55
N TYR A 55 3.25 -5.22 -5.38
CA TYR A 55 2.93 -3.85 -4.97
C TYR A 55 3.41 -3.57 -3.55
N VAL A 56 3.19 -4.50 -2.62
CA VAL A 56 3.66 -4.43 -1.24
C VAL A 56 5.18 -4.43 -1.15
N HIS A 57 5.86 -5.22 -1.99
CA HIS A 57 7.32 -5.20 -2.06
C HIS A 57 7.86 -3.81 -2.46
N VAL A 58 7.25 -3.17 -3.46
CA VAL A 58 7.60 -1.79 -3.85
C VAL A 58 7.37 -0.82 -2.70
N LEU A 59 6.20 -0.85 -2.06
CA LEU A 59 5.87 0.06 -0.96
C LEU A 59 6.81 -0.09 0.23
N ARG A 60 7.18 -1.33 0.60
CA ARG A 60 8.20 -1.59 1.64
C ARG A 60 9.56 -1.03 1.26
N GLY A 61 9.94 -1.12 -0.02
CA GLY A 61 11.16 -0.49 -0.54
C GLY A 61 11.16 1.04 -0.44
N LEU A 62 9.97 1.65 -0.41
CA LEU A 62 9.78 3.09 -0.16
C LEU A 62 9.63 3.44 1.33
N GLY A 63 9.78 2.45 2.23
CA GLY A 63 9.71 2.66 3.68
C GLY A 63 8.29 2.71 4.25
N VAL A 64 7.29 2.14 3.57
CA VAL A 64 5.95 1.97 4.15
C VAL A 64 5.93 0.74 5.06
N ASP A 65 5.49 0.91 6.31
CA ASP A 65 5.40 -0.17 7.30
C ASP A 65 4.18 -1.04 7.03
N ILE A 66 4.38 -2.18 6.36
CA ILE A 66 3.33 -3.15 6.00
C ILE A 66 3.70 -4.51 6.57
N GLU A 67 2.82 -5.11 7.35
CA GLU A 67 2.92 -6.47 7.85
C GLU A 67 2.27 -7.47 6.88
N THR A 68 2.79 -8.70 6.81
CA THR A 68 2.12 -9.82 6.15
C THR A 68 1.72 -10.86 7.19
N ILE A 69 0.42 -11.01 7.40
CA ILE A 69 -0.16 -12.07 8.22
C ILE A 69 -0.50 -13.23 7.27
N THR A 70 -0.08 -14.44 7.64
CA THR A 70 -0.46 -15.65 6.90
C THR A 70 -1.81 -16.14 7.41
N GLU A 71 -2.82 -16.11 6.56
CA GLU A 71 -4.16 -16.59 6.88
C GLU A 71 -4.43 -17.91 6.16
N ARG A 72 -4.92 -18.89 6.91
CA ARG A 72 -5.41 -20.14 6.35
C ARG A 72 -6.86 -19.94 5.90
N HIS A 73 -7.19 -20.40 4.70
CA HIS A 73 -8.58 -20.46 4.23
C HIS A 73 -9.00 -21.91 3.95
N SER A 74 -10.28 -22.18 4.23
CA SER A 74 -10.94 -23.45 3.96
C SER A 74 -11.72 -23.40 2.64
N GLY A 75 -12.30 -24.54 2.24
CA GLY A 75 -13.12 -24.67 1.03
C GLY A 75 -12.59 -25.77 0.10
N PRO A 76 -13.12 -25.86 -1.13
CA PRO A 76 -12.71 -26.87 -2.12
C PRO A 76 -11.22 -26.79 -2.50
N PHE A 77 -10.61 -25.62 -2.33
CA PHE A 77 -9.19 -25.37 -2.57
C PHE A 77 -8.58 -24.77 -1.30
N PRO A 78 -8.29 -25.58 -0.27
CA PRO A 78 -7.74 -25.07 0.98
C PRO A 78 -6.29 -24.63 0.78
N GLY A 79 -5.89 -23.57 1.48
CA GLY A 79 -4.55 -23.02 1.32
C GLY A 79 -4.25 -21.91 2.32
N ASN A 80 -3.09 -21.29 2.13
CA ASN A 80 -2.67 -20.11 2.86
C ASN A 80 -2.61 -18.93 1.91
N HIS A 81 -2.98 -17.76 2.39
CA HIS A 81 -2.86 -16.51 1.66
C HIS A 81 -2.38 -15.40 2.60
N ALA A 82 -1.91 -14.31 2.00
CA ALA A 82 -1.45 -13.15 2.74
C ALA A 82 -2.61 -12.19 3.03
N ARG A 83 -2.70 -11.72 4.28
CA ARG A 83 -3.34 -10.46 4.64
C ARG A 83 -2.27 -9.42 4.89
N TYR A 84 -2.38 -8.29 4.22
CA TYR A 84 -1.46 -7.17 4.35
C TYR A 84 -2.07 -6.10 5.24
N VAL A 85 -1.39 -5.72 6.32
CA VAL A 85 -1.85 -4.73 7.28
C VAL A 85 -0.90 -3.55 7.26
N LEU A 86 -1.45 -2.35 7.11
CA LEU A 86 -0.69 -1.11 7.13
C LEU A 86 -0.56 -0.60 8.56
N HIS A 87 0.67 -0.30 8.95
CA HIS A 87 1.00 0.28 10.27
C HIS A 87 1.40 1.75 10.18
N SER A 88 1.78 2.25 8.99
CA SER A 88 2.04 3.67 8.78
C SER A 88 0.75 4.48 8.61
N VAL A 89 0.75 5.72 9.09
CA VAL A 89 -0.23 6.72 8.66
C VAL A 89 0.18 7.26 7.29
N VAL A 90 -0.80 7.40 6.39
CA VAL A 90 -0.61 7.87 5.02
C VAL A 90 -1.41 9.15 4.83
N LEU A 91 -0.72 10.24 4.50
CA LEU A 91 -1.34 11.52 4.18
C LEU A 91 -0.98 11.89 2.74
N ARG A 92 -1.99 12.11 1.90
CA ARG A 92 -1.76 12.66 0.56
C ARG A 92 -1.37 14.12 0.71
N MET A 93 -0.27 14.51 0.06
CA MET A 93 0.17 15.89 0.01
C MET A 93 -0.60 16.58 -1.12
N GLU A 94 -1.19 17.74 -0.84
CA GLU A 94 -1.72 18.61 -1.89
C GLU A 94 -0.55 19.23 -2.66
N ASP A 95 -0.72 19.41 -3.96
CA ASP A 95 0.23 20.21 -4.72
C ASP A 95 0.19 21.63 -4.15
N ALA A 96 1.33 22.15 -3.70
CA ALA A 96 1.40 23.53 -3.28
C ALA A 96 1.03 24.39 -4.49
N ASP A 97 -0.12 25.07 -4.42
CA ASP A 97 -0.52 26.05 -5.42
C ASP A 97 0.64 27.01 -5.66
N VAL A 98 1.24 26.90 -6.84
CA VAL A 98 2.16 27.92 -7.37
C VAL A 98 1.29 29.12 -7.69
N ALA A 99 1.18 30.03 -6.73
CA ALA A 99 0.70 31.40 -6.93
C ALA A 99 1.61 32.16 -7.91
#